data_AF-A0A453RWK9-F1
#
_entry.id   AF-A0A453RWK9-F1
#
_cell.length_a   1.000
_cell.length_b   1.000
_cell.length_c   1.000
_cell.angle_alpha   90.00
_cell.angle_beta   90.00
_cell.angle_gamma   90.00
#
_symmetry.space_group_name_H-M   'P 1'
#
loop_
_entity.id
_entity.type
_entity.pdbx_description
1 polymer ?
#
loop_
_entity_poly.entity_id
_entity_poly.type
_entity_poly.pdbx_seq_one_letter_code
_entity_poly.pdbx_strand_id
1 'polypeptide(L)'
;FFCLCFSLIIIFETATASILTCYKPCSEVRVEGLETMDYLDNMKGKERFTEQGDAIVFESEVDKVYLAAPSKVAIIDHDMRRTFVVTKEGLPDAVVWNPWDKKAKAMQDFGDSEYKHMLCVEPAAVEKPITLKPGEEWKGRLGLSAVPSSYCSGQLDPLKVLHG
;
A
#
# COMPACT_ATOMS: atom_id res chain seq x y z
N PHE A 1 32.52 24.39 -32.22
CA PHE A 1 31.37 23.48 -32.05
C PHE A 1 31.18 23.24 -30.55
N PHE A 2 30.25 23.98 -29.94
CA PHE A 2 29.87 23.78 -28.55
C PHE A 2 29.06 22.48 -28.47
N CYS A 3 29.58 21.47 -27.78
CA CYS A 3 28.83 20.28 -27.43
C CYS A 3 27.92 20.64 -26.25
N LEU A 4 26.68 21.02 -26.52
CA LEU A 4 25.66 21.13 -25.48
C LEU A 4 25.27 19.71 -25.07
N CYS A 5 25.93 19.17 -24.04
CA CYS A 5 25.43 18.00 -23.32
C CYS A 5 24.15 18.40 -22.60
N PHE A 6 22.99 18.18 -23.24
CA PHE A 6 21.71 18.19 -22.54
C PHE A 6 21.66 16.94 -21.66
N SER A 7 21.99 17.09 -20.37
CA SER A 7 21.73 16.07 -19.36
C SER A 7 20.22 16.02 -19.12
N LEU A 8 19.53 15.09 -19.78
CA LEU A 8 18.10 14.85 -19.53
C LEU A 8 17.96 14.14 -18.18
N ILE A 9 17.24 14.78 -17.25
CA ILE A 9 16.83 14.18 -15.98
C ILE A 9 15.43 13.61 -16.18
N ILE A 10 15.22 12.33 -15.84
CA ILE A 10 13.90 11.69 -15.92
C ILE A 10 13.32 11.61 -14.52
N ILE A 11 12.05 12.02 -14.37
CA ILE A 11 11.30 11.98 -13.11
C ILE A 11 10.14 11.00 -13.27
N PHE A 12 10.01 10.04 -12.35
CA PHE A 12 8.91 9.08 -12.31
C PHE A 12 8.11 9.23 -11.01
N GLU A 13 6.78 9.24 -11.13
CA GLU A 13 5.85 8.91 -10.05
C GLU A 13 5.41 7.46 -10.29
N THR A 14 5.78 6.55 -9.39
CA THR A 14 5.53 5.12 -9.55
C THR A 14 4.63 4.62 -8.43
N ALA A 15 3.57 3.92 -8.82
CA ALA A 15 2.78 3.05 -7.95
C ALA A 15 2.66 1.71 -8.67
N THR A 16 3.01 0.61 -8.00
CA THR A 16 2.85 -0.73 -8.57
C THR A 16 1.50 -1.29 -8.14
N ALA A 17 0.55 -1.37 -9.07
CA ALA A 17 -0.79 -1.90 -8.81
C ALA A 17 -0.70 -3.31 -8.20
N SER A 18 -1.13 -3.46 -6.95
CA SER A 18 -1.15 -4.73 -6.23
C SER A 18 -2.54 -4.92 -5.64
N ILE A 19 -3.40 -5.57 -6.42
CA ILE A 19 -4.75 -5.91 -5.98
C ILE A 19 -4.66 -7.19 -5.16
N LEU A 20 -5.02 -7.11 -3.88
CA LEU A 20 -5.23 -8.28 -3.06
C LEU A 20 -6.71 -8.60 -3.00
N THR A 21 -7.06 -9.81 -3.41
CA THR A 21 -8.44 -10.31 -3.31
C THR A 21 -8.71 -10.81 -1.89
N CYS A 22 -9.50 -10.07 -1.13
CA CYS A 22 -10.09 -10.52 0.13
C CYS A 22 -11.38 -11.28 -0.21
N TYR A 23 -11.55 -12.55 0.16
CA TYR A 23 -12.73 -13.31 -0.30
C TYR A 23 -14.03 -12.93 0.44
N LYS A 24 -13.97 -11.97 1.39
CA LYS A 24 -15.00 -11.59 2.35
C LYS A 24 -14.89 -10.09 2.71
N PRO A 25 -15.95 -9.45 3.28
CA PRO A 25 -16.01 -8.00 3.40
C PRO A 25 -14.75 -7.44 4.04
N CYS A 26 -14.18 -6.43 3.39
CA CYS A 26 -12.96 -5.73 3.82
C CYS A 26 -13.03 -5.19 5.27
N SER A 27 -14.23 -5.10 5.87
CA SER A 27 -14.43 -4.70 7.27
C SER A 27 -13.73 -5.59 8.30
N GLU A 28 -13.45 -6.86 7.98
CA GLU A 28 -12.74 -7.79 8.89
C GLU A 28 -11.24 -7.92 8.57
N VAL A 29 -10.74 -7.10 7.63
CA VAL A 29 -9.33 -7.06 7.23
C VAL A 29 -8.63 -5.93 7.99
N ARG A 30 -7.45 -6.24 8.52
CA ARG A 30 -6.59 -5.26 9.19
C ARG A 30 -5.29 -5.10 8.43
N VAL A 31 -4.82 -3.86 8.29
CA VAL A 31 -3.46 -3.59 7.82
C VAL A 31 -2.60 -3.13 8.99
N GLU A 32 -1.47 -3.80 9.17
CA GLU A 32 -0.48 -3.54 10.21
C GLU A 32 0.90 -3.20 9.61
N GLY A 33 1.72 -2.51 10.39
CA GLY A 33 3.03 -1.98 9.99
C GLY A 33 2.99 -0.54 9.46
N LEU A 34 1.85 0.15 9.61
CA LEU A 34 1.62 1.54 9.19
C LEU A 34 1.14 2.43 10.34
N GLU A 35 1.21 1.91 11.57
CA GLU A 35 0.85 2.61 12.79
C GLU A 35 1.79 3.81 12.98
N THR A 36 1.28 4.91 13.56
CA THR A 36 2.05 6.13 13.88
C THR A 36 2.68 6.85 12.69
N MET A 37 2.42 6.40 11.47
CA MET A 37 3.00 6.95 10.26
C MET A 37 2.25 8.17 9.75
N ASP A 38 2.99 9.09 9.13
CA ASP A 38 2.38 10.16 8.37
C ASP A 38 1.81 9.62 7.06
N TYR A 39 0.63 10.10 6.66
CA TYR A 39 0.03 9.78 5.38
C TYR A 39 -0.57 11.01 4.71
N LEU A 40 -0.69 10.96 3.39
CA LEU A 40 -1.47 11.89 2.58
C LEU A 40 -2.84 11.28 2.30
N ASP A 41 -3.92 12.02 2.56
CA ASP A 41 -5.29 11.58 2.28
C ASP A 41 -5.75 12.13 0.92
N ASN A 42 -5.83 11.27 -0.10
CA ASN A 42 -6.24 11.66 -1.45
C ASN A 42 -7.70 12.13 -1.49
N MET A 43 -8.56 11.68 -0.55
CA MET A 43 -9.94 12.15 -0.45
C MET A 43 -10.05 13.57 0.11
N LYS A 44 -9.00 14.03 0.81
CA LYS A 44 -8.89 15.38 1.39
C LYS A 44 -7.87 16.24 0.65
N GLY A 45 -7.67 15.98 -0.64
CA GLY A 45 -6.78 16.80 -1.47
C GLY A 45 -5.29 16.70 -1.10
N LYS A 46 -4.85 15.52 -0.67
CA LYS A 46 -3.47 15.23 -0.22
C LYS A 46 -3.06 15.99 1.05
N GLU A 47 -4.01 16.30 1.93
CA GLU A 47 -3.70 16.80 3.26
C GLU A 47 -2.93 15.74 4.07
N ARG A 48 -1.95 16.18 4.88
CA ARG A 48 -1.11 15.31 5.69
C ARG A 48 -1.72 15.10 7.07
N PHE A 49 -1.75 13.85 7.49
CA PHE A 49 -2.17 13.41 8.82
C PHE A 49 -1.18 12.39 9.38
N THR A 50 -1.30 12.06 10.67
CA THR A 50 -0.54 10.98 11.32
C THR A 50 -1.52 9.91 11.78
N GLU A 51 -1.25 8.65 11.43
CA GLU A 51 -2.07 7.50 11.84
C GLU A 51 -2.00 7.28 13.35
N GLN A 52 -3.14 7.08 13.99
CA GLN A 52 -3.24 6.95 15.45
C GLN A 52 -3.79 5.59 15.88
N GLY A 53 -4.32 4.79 14.95
CA GLY A 53 -4.82 3.45 15.25
C GLY A 53 -3.72 2.40 15.32
N ASP A 54 -3.96 1.35 16.12
CA ASP A 54 -3.10 0.16 16.20
C ASP A 54 -3.12 -0.69 14.91
N ALA A 55 -4.09 -0.45 14.03
CA ALA A 55 -4.19 -1.03 12.69
C ALA A 55 -5.13 -0.18 11.85
N ILE A 56 -5.01 -0.28 10.52
CA ILE A 56 -5.98 0.30 9.59
C ILE A 56 -7.15 -0.66 9.43
N VAL A 57 -8.36 -0.16 9.66
CA VAL A 57 -9.63 -0.86 9.44
C VAL A 57 -10.46 -0.13 8.38
N PHE A 58 -11.33 -0.87 7.68
CA PHE A 58 -12.06 -0.36 6.52
C PHE A 58 -13.56 -0.29 6.80
N GLU A 59 -14.03 0.90 7.20
CA GLU A 59 -15.45 1.20 7.42
C GLU A 59 -16.05 2.11 6.34
N SER A 60 -15.20 2.69 5.50
CA SER A 60 -15.56 3.61 4.42
C SER A 60 -14.50 3.61 3.32
N GLU A 61 -14.63 4.47 2.32
CA GLU A 61 -13.60 4.67 1.29
C GLU A 61 -12.26 5.04 1.96
N VAL A 62 -11.19 4.40 1.50
CA VAL A 62 -9.82 4.69 1.94
C VAL A 62 -8.99 4.92 0.70
N ASP A 63 -8.24 6.02 0.68
CA ASP A 63 -7.31 6.39 -0.39
C ASP A 63 -6.15 7.17 0.24
N LYS A 64 -5.26 6.42 0.90
CA LYS A 64 -4.17 6.97 1.73
C LYS A 64 -2.81 6.61 1.16
N VAL A 65 -1.86 7.54 1.25
CA VAL A 65 -0.44 7.32 0.92
C VAL A 65 0.40 7.48 2.17
N TYR A 66 0.84 6.37 2.76
CA TYR A 66 1.73 6.32 3.91
C TYR A 66 3.16 6.62 3.50
N LEU A 67 3.76 7.58 4.18
CA LEU A 67 5.03 8.19 3.80
C LEU A 67 6.20 7.51 4.50
N ALA A 68 7.28 7.27 3.74
CA ALA A 68 8.47 6.57 4.26
C ALA A 68 8.12 5.25 4.97
N ALA A 69 7.10 4.55 4.47
CA ALA A 69 6.55 3.33 5.06
C ALA A 69 7.61 2.22 5.22
N PRO A 70 7.47 1.32 6.21
CA PRO A 70 8.35 0.16 6.37
C PRO A 70 8.46 -0.69 5.12
N SER A 71 9.54 -1.46 5.02
CA SER A 71 9.75 -2.39 3.91
C SER A 71 8.79 -3.59 3.92
N LYS A 72 7.99 -3.77 4.98
CA LYS A 72 7.02 -4.84 5.13
C LYS A 72 5.70 -4.27 5.66
N VAL A 73 4.60 -4.63 5.02
CA VAL A 73 3.23 -4.32 5.47
C VAL A 73 2.45 -5.63 5.53
N ALA A 74 1.73 -5.85 6.63
CA ALA A 74 0.96 -7.07 6.86
C ALA A 74 -0.53 -6.80 6.68
N ILE A 75 -1.21 -7.69 5.98
CA ILE A 75 -2.65 -7.63 5.73
C ILE A 75 -3.24 -8.90 6.29
N ILE A 76 -3.99 -8.75 7.38
CA ILE A 76 -4.48 -9.85 8.18
C ILE A 76 -5.95 -10.04 7.85
N ASP A 77 -6.26 -11.23 7.33
CA ASP A 77 -7.61 -11.70 7.10
C ASP A 77 -7.94 -12.75 8.18
N HIS A 78 -8.67 -12.32 9.22
CA HIS A 78 -9.02 -13.17 10.35
C HIS A 78 -9.93 -14.32 9.93
N ASP A 79 -10.88 -14.06 9.03
CA ASP A 79 -11.86 -15.04 8.56
C ASP A 79 -11.18 -16.17 7.78
N MET A 80 -10.25 -15.83 6.90
CA MET A 80 -9.50 -16.80 6.11
C MET A 80 -8.31 -17.40 6.85
N ARG A 81 -8.02 -16.94 8.08
CA ARG A 81 -6.85 -17.34 8.88
C ARG A 81 -5.56 -17.24 8.07
N ARG A 82 -5.42 -16.13 7.35
CA ARG A 82 -4.32 -15.89 6.42
C ARG A 82 -3.79 -14.48 6.62
N THR A 83 -2.48 -14.35 6.52
CA THR A 83 -1.83 -13.05 6.45
C THR A 83 -1.12 -12.94 5.12
N PHE A 84 -1.40 -11.87 4.39
CA PHE A 84 -0.61 -11.47 3.24
C PHE A 84 0.48 -10.51 3.71
N VAL A 85 1.72 -10.77 3.32
CA VAL A 85 2.85 -9.89 3.62
C VAL A 85 3.30 -9.26 2.31
N VAL A 86 3.18 -7.94 2.25
CA VAL A 86 3.70 -7.12 1.16
C VAL A 86 5.09 -6.65 1.55
N THR A 87 6.09 -6.97 0.73
CA THR A 87 7.45 -6.46 0.88
C THR A 87 7.76 -5.44 -0.20
N LYS A 88 8.50 -4.39 0.15
CA LYS A 88 8.89 -3.32 -0.78
C LYS A 88 10.38 -2.98 -0.71
N GLU A 89 10.96 -2.81 -1.89
CA GLU A 89 12.32 -2.30 -2.09
C GLU A 89 12.31 -1.20 -3.16
N GLY A 90 13.15 -0.18 -3.00
CA GLY A 90 13.28 0.93 -3.96
C GLY A 90 12.12 1.92 -3.98
N LEU A 91 11.04 1.66 -3.24
CA LEU A 91 9.82 2.47 -3.15
C LEU A 91 9.60 2.92 -1.70
N PRO A 92 9.71 4.23 -1.38
CA PRO A 92 9.68 4.72 -0.02
C PRO A 92 8.28 4.70 0.61
N ASP A 93 7.23 4.88 -0.19
CA ASP A 93 5.87 5.09 0.30
C ASP A 93 5.02 3.81 0.12
N ALA A 94 3.83 3.79 0.74
CA ALA A 94 2.84 2.74 0.57
C ALA A 94 1.44 3.34 0.39
N VAL A 95 0.74 2.95 -0.67
CA VAL A 95 -0.67 3.30 -0.88
C VAL A 95 -1.54 2.24 -0.25
N VAL A 96 -2.59 2.65 0.46
CA VAL A 96 -3.67 1.78 0.93
C VAL A 96 -4.97 2.30 0.33
N TRP A 97 -5.66 1.46 -0.44
CA TRP A 97 -6.84 1.86 -1.19
C TRP A 97 -7.97 0.83 -1.18
N ASN A 98 -9.18 1.31 -0.89
CA ASN A 98 -10.44 0.62 -1.13
C ASN A 98 -11.48 1.67 -1.57
N PRO A 99 -12.11 1.53 -2.77
CA PRO A 99 -13.03 2.53 -3.30
C PRO A 99 -14.36 2.62 -2.53
N TRP A 100 -14.72 1.59 -1.78
CA TRP A 100 -16.03 1.47 -1.15
C TRP A 100 -17.20 1.58 -2.15
N ASP A 101 -18.43 1.57 -1.61
CA ASP A 101 -19.65 1.41 -2.40
C ASP A 101 -19.86 2.51 -3.46
N LYS A 102 -19.72 3.78 -3.08
CA LYS A 102 -20.05 4.90 -3.97
C LYS A 102 -19.07 5.04 -5.14
N LYS A 103 -17.76 4.91 -4.89
CA LYS A 103 -16.74 5.02 -5.94
C LYS A 103 -16.71 3.77 -6.81
N ALA A 104 -16.93 2.58 -6.24
CA ALA A 104 -17.07 1.35 -7.02
C ALA A 104 -18.16 1.47 -8.10
N LYS A 105 -19.38 1.89 -7.71
CA LYS A 105 -20.50 2.08 -8.65
C LYS A 105 -20.26 3.17 -9.71
N ALA A 106 -19.31 4.08 -9.48
CA ALA A 106 -18.97 5.15 -10.41
C ALA A 106 -17.90 4.74 -11.43
N MET A 107 -17.18 3.65 -11.19
CA MET A 107 -16.14 3.13 -12.08
C MET A 107 -16.78 2.18 -13.10
N GLN A 108 -16.66 2.50 -14.39
CA GLN A 108 -17.32 1.72 -15.46
C GLN A 108 -16.70 0.34 -15.68
N ASP A 109 -15.44 0.19 -15.31
CA ASP A 109 -14.62 -1.01 -15.45
C ASP A 109 -14.46 -1.79 -14.14
N PHE A 110 -15.27 -1.48 -13.12
CA PHE A 110 -15.23 -2.10 -11.81
C PHE A 110 -16.64 -2.50 -11.36
N GLY A 111 -16.80 -3.72 -10.85
CA GLY A 111 -18.10 -4.22 -10.42
C GLY A 111 -18.60 -3.53 -9.15
N ASP A 112 -19.90 -3.23 -9.08
CA ASP A 112 -20.56 -2.54 -7.96
C ASP A 112 -20.25 -3.13 -6.56
N SER A 113 -19.96 -4.43 -6.48
CA SER A 113 -19.65 -5.14 -5.24
C SER A 113 -18.21 -5.65 -5.15
N GLU A 114 -17.36 -5.38 -6.14
CA GLU A 114 -15.97 -5.85 -6.16
C GLU A 114 -15.14 -5.25 -5.02
N TYR A 115 -15.49 -4.04 -4.56
CA TYR A 115 -14.82 -3.37 -3.42
C TYR A 115 -14.88 -4.19 -2.12
N LYS A 116 -15.90 -5.05 -1.97
CA LYS A 116 -16.04 -5.93 -0.80
C LYS A 116 -14.99 -7.03 -0.79
N HIS A 117 -14.42 -7.32 -1.95
CA HIS A 117 -13.53 -8.44 -2.16
C HIS A 117 -12.12 -8.04 -2.53
N MET A 118 -11.76 -6.77 -2.32
CA MET A 118 -10.43 -6.30 -2.62
C MET A 118 -9.90 -5.30 -1.60
N LEU A 119 -8.58 -5.26 -1.50
CA LEU A 119 -7.82 -4.22 -0.85
C LEU A 119 -6.55 -4.01 -1.66
N CYS A 120 -6.20 -2.76 -1.94
CA CYS A 120 -4.92 -2.43 -2.54
C CYS A 120 -3.94 -1.99 -1.44
N VAL A 121 -2.78 -2.63 -1.41
CA VAL A 121 -1.62 -2.19 -0.63
C VAL A 121 -0.42 -2.20 -1.55
N GLU A 122 0.08 -1.02 -1.90
CA GLU A 122 0.96 -0.84 -3.04
C GLU A 122 2.22 -0.05 -2.66
N PRO A 123 3.41 -0.58 -2.94
CA PRO A 123 4.63 0.20 -2.89
C PRO A 123 4.57 1.37 -3.86
N ALA A 124 4.99 2.55 -3.40
CA ALA A 124 4.94 3.76 -4.20
C ALA A 124 6.09 4.73 -3.93
N ALA A 125 6.24 5.71 -4.81
CA ALA A 125 7.09 6.88 -4.65
C ALA A 125 6.29 8.14 -5.04
N VAL A 126 5.59 8.73 -4.06
CA VAL A 126 4.60 9.81 -4.27
C VAL A 126 5.09 11.12 -3.68
N GLU A 127 5.57 11.13 -2.43
CA GLU A 127 6.00 12.39 -1.81
C GLU A 127 7.25 12.93 -2.49
N LYS A 128 8.17 12.02 -2.82
CA LYS A 128 9.45 12.33 -3.48
C LYS A 128 9.57 11.49 -4.73
N PRO A 129 9.32 12.07 -5.90
CA PRO A 129 9.49 11.38 -7.17
C PRO A 129 10.91 10.86 -7.35
N ILE A 130 11.04 9.69 -7.95
CA ILE A 130 12.35 9.12 -8.26
C ILE A 130 12.94 9.89 -9.44
N THR A 131 14.16 10.38 -9.26
CA THR A 131 14.87 11.20 -10.24
C THR A 131 16.14 10.48 -10.68
N LEU A 132 16.31 10.29 -12.00
CA LEU A 132 17.50 9.66 -12.58
C LEU A 132 18.25 10.61 -13.50
N LYS A 133 19.57 10.65 -13.33
CA LYS A 133 20.53 11.32 -14.22
C LYS A 133 20.94 10.37 -15.37
N PRO A 134 21.54 10.91 -16.44
CA PRO A 134 22.04 10.08 -17.53
C PRO A 134 22.99 8.98 -17.03
N GLY A 135 22.67 7.73 -17.35
CA GLY A 135 23.44 6.54 -16.95
C GLY A 135 23.08 5.96 -15.58
N GLU A 136 22.15 6.56 -14.83
CA GLU A 136 21.64 5.97 -13.59
C GLU A 136 20.52 4.95 -13.86
N GLU A 137 20.45 3.93 -13.01
CA GLU A 137 19.38 2.92 -13.00
C GLU A 137 18.63 2.97 -11.67
N TRP A 138 17.33 2.71 -11.72
CA TRP A 138 16.51 2.46 -10.53
C TRP A 138 15.75 1.15 -10.66
N LYS A 139 15.58 0.47 -9.52
CA LYS A 139 14.84 -0.78 -9.40
C LYS A 139 13.90 -0.68 -8.21
N GLY A 140 12.61 -0.88 -8.46
CA GLY A 140 11.61 -1.16 -7.45
C GLY A 140 11.27 -2.64 -7.43
N ARG A 141 10.96 -3.18 -6.25
CA ARG A 141 10.46 -4.55 -6.10
C ARG A 141 9.27 -4.56 -5.16
N LEU A 142 8.22 -5.24 -5.60
CA LEU A 142 7.12 -5.73 -4.78
C LEU A 142 7.34 -7.23 -4.57
N GLY A 143 7.30 -7.68 -3.33
CA GLY A 143 7.08 -9.10 -3.01
C GLY A 143 5.72 -9.27 -2.35
N LEU A 144 5.04 -10.36 -2.68
CA LEU A 144 3.80 -10.76 -2.04
C LEU A 144 3.90 -12.21 -1.61
N SER A 145 3.69 -12.47 -0.33
CA SER A 145 3.60 -13.82 0.22
C SER A 145 2.34 -14.00 1.05
N ALA A 146 1.83 -15.23 1.08
CA ALA A 146 0.74 -15.62 1.97
C ALA A 146 1.31 -16.58 3.02
N VAL A 147 1.15 -16.24 4.29
CA VAL A 147 1.53 -17.08 5.42
C VAL A 147 0.28 -17.49 6.20
N PRO A 148 0.24 -18.72 6.77
CA PRO A 148 -0.81 -19.08 7.72
C PRO A 148 -0.79 -18.08 8.87
N SER A 149 -1.94 -17.52 9.24
CA SER A 149 -1.98 -16.69 10.45
C SER A 149 -1.82 -17.62 11.65
N SER A 150 -0.73 -17.50 12.42
CA SER A 150 -0.59 -18.17 13.72
C SER A 150 -1.43 -17.44 14.78
N TYR A 151 -2.74 -17.34 14.54
CA TYR A 151 -3.71 -16.71 15.44
C TYR A 151 -4.11 -17.68 16.56
N CYS A 152 -3.18 -17.98 17.47
CA CYS A 152 -3.51 -18.58 18.76
C CYS A 152 -3.50 -17.46 19.79
N SER A 153 -4.66 -17.13 20.37
CA SER A 153 -4.86 -16.33 21.60
C SER A 153 -4.88 -14.78 21.54
N GLY A 154 -5.03 -14.15 20.36
CA GLY A 154 -5.36 -12.71 20.30
C GLY A 154 -4.18 -11.74 20.46
N GLN A 155 -2.95 -12.24 20.46
CA GLN A 155 -1.76 -11.46 20.15
C GLN A 155 -1.08 -12.09 18.93
N LEU A 156 -1.05 -11.36 17.82
CA LEU A 156 -0.02 -11.59 16.81
C LEU A 156 1.32 -11.21 17.44
N ASP A 157 2.34 -12.00 17.17
CA ASP A 157 3.73 -11.59 17.38
C ASP A 157 4.20 -10.99 16.04
N PRO A 158 4.16 -9.65 15.88
CA PRO A 158 4.53 -9.02 14.61
C PRO A 158 5.97 -9.33 14.26
N LEU A 159 6.83 -9.57 15.27
CA LEU A 159 8.23 -9.92 15.05
C LEU A 159 8.37 -11.27 14.36
N LYS A 160 7.48 -12.25 14.61
CA LYS A 160 7.53 -13.55 13.90
C LYS A 160 7.06 -13.48 12.45
N VAL A 161 6.14 -12.57 12.13
CA VAL A 161 5.67 -12.37 10.75
C VAL A 161 6.65 -11.48 9.97
N LEU A 162 7.25 -10.50 10.64
CA LEU A 162 8.21 -9.57 10.06
C LEU A 162 9.65 -10.13 9.99
N HIS A 163 10.03 -11.11 10.82
CA HIS A 163 11.37 -11.72 10.83
C HIS A 163 11.39 -13.22 10.48
N GLY A 164 10.24 -13.81 10.16
CA GLY A 164 10.13 -15.16 9.62
C GLY A 164 10.69 -15.29 8.21
#